data_AF-A0A553HQ85-F1
#
_entry.id   AF-A0A553HQ85-F1
#
_cell.length_a   1.000
_cell.length_b   1.000
_cell.length_c   1.000
_cell.angle_alpha   90.00
_cell.angle_beta   90.00
_cell.angle_gamma   90.00
#
_symmetry.space_group_name_H-M   'P 1'
#
loop_
_entity.id
_entity.type
_entity.pdbx_description
1 polymer ?
#
loop_
_entity_poly.entity_id
_entity_poly.type
_entity_poly.pdbx_seq_one_letter_code
_entity_poly.pdbx_strand_id
1 'polypeptide(L)'
;MAIGGTGGALLLVNMNMDPLLSKVPMDPIFALGIITLSFAGLGWLAGPSLGSAIFYTLKRGVKRPMAVKESEFFSRIRKNRVDPSNSSLSGNAVPDFYGEKISSVAGYRQWLKDQRAFNKKRTSFV
;
A
#
# COMPACT_ATOMS: atom_id res chain seq x y z
N MET A 1 -7.63 -7.86 2.62
CA MET A 1 -6.82 -8.27 3.80
C MET A 1 -7.60 -9.25 4.67
N ALA A 2 -8.77 -8.90 5.22
CA ALA A 2 -9.61 -9.83 5.98
C ALA A 2 -10.03 -11.09 5.18
N ILE A 3 -10.35 -10.94 3.88
CA ILE A 3 -10.76 -12.04 2.99
C ILE A 3 -9.71 -13.15 2.89
N GLY A 4 -8.41 -12.82 2.87
CA GLY A 4 -7.33 -13.81 2.80
C GLY A 4 -7.19 -14.61 4.09
N GLY A 5 -7.30 -13.93 5.25
CA GLY A 5 -7.29 -14.59 6.56
C GLY A 5 -8.52 -15.47 6.79
N THR A 6 -9.71 -15.00 6.42
CA THR A 6 -10.95 -15.80 6.47
C THR A 6 -10.88 -17.01 5.53
N GLY A 7 -10.33 -16.84 4.33
CA GLY A 7 -10.10 -17.96 3.40
C GLY A 7 -9.13 -19.00 3.95
N GLY A 8 -8.05 -18.58 4.61
CA GLY A 8 -7.11 -19.48 5.28
C GLY A 8 -7.74 -20.28 6.42
N ALA A 9 -8.58 -19.64 7.24
CA ALA A 9 -9.32 -20.31 8.31
C ALA A 9 -10.41 -21.27 7.78
N LEU A 10 -11.12 -20.90 6.70
CA LEU A 10 -12.12 -21.77 6.06
C LEU A 10 -11.49 -22.98 5.37
N LEU A 11 -10.29 -22.86 4.83
CA LEU A 11 -9.54 -24.00 4.29
C LEU A 11 -9.29 -25.04 5.37
N LEU A 12 -8.91 -24.62 6.58
CA LEU A 12 -8.69 -25.54 7.70
C LEU A 12 -9.93 -26.35 8.07
N VAL A 13 -11.12 -25.73 8.07
CA VAL A 13 -12.38 -26.42 8.44
C VAL A 13 -12.69 -27.58 7.49
N ASN A 14 -12.23 -27.50 6.24
CA ASN A 14 -12.48 -28.53 5.22
C ASN A 14 -11.34 -29.55 5.10
N MET A 15 -10.25 -29.39 5.84
CA MET A 15 -9.10 -30.30 5.82
C MET A 15 -9.16 -31.28 6.99
N ASN A 16 -8.82 -32.55 6.74
CA ASN A 16 -8.66 -33.52 7.83
C ASN A 16 -7.38 -33.17 8.63
N MET A 17 -7.58 -32.68 9.85
CA MET A 17 -6.49 -32.26 10.75
C MET A 17 -6.11 -33.32 11.77
N ASP A 18 -6.79 -34.48 11.82
CA ASP A 18 -6.53 -35.56 12.78
C ASP A 18 -5.06 -36.05 12.76
N PRO A 19 -4.39 -36.21 11.60
CA PRO A 19 -2.99 -36.61 11.54
C PRO A 19 -2.01 -35.54 12.03
N LEU A 20 -2.42 -34.27 12.01
CA LEU A 20 -1.61 -33.14 12.47
C LEU A 20 -1.79 -32.94 13.97
N LEU A 21 -3.03 -32.98 14.46
CA LEU A 21 -3.37 -32.82 15.87
C LEU A 21 -2.81 -33.96 16.73
N SER A 22 -2.84 -35.20 16.24
CA SER A 22 -2.27 -36.37 16.94
C SER A 22 -0.76 -36.31 17.16
N LYS A 23 -0.04 -35.42 16.43
CA LYS A 23 1.41 -35.23 16.56
C LYS A 23 1.78 -34.06 17.46
N VAL A 24 0.83 -33.22 17.83
CA VAL A 24 1.09 -32.07 18.71
C VAL A 24 0.81 -32.52 20.15
N PRO A 25 1.82 -32.59 21.03
CA PRO A 25 1.64 -32.97 22.42
C PRO A 25 1.07 -31.80 23.24
N MET A 26 -0.12 -31.32 22.85
CA MET A 26 -0.81 -30.19 23.46
C MET A 26 -2.32 -30.47 23.47
N ASP A 27 -3.04 -29.85 24.41
CA ASP A 27 -4.49 -29.94 24.48
C ASP A 27 -5.13 -29.51 23.14
N PRO A 28 -6.12 -30.29 22.62
CA PRO A 28 -6.81 -30.01 21.37
C PRO A 28 -7.33 -28.59 21.21
N ILE A 29 -7.82 -27.93 22.26
CA ILE A 29 -8.37 -26.56 22.17
C ILE A 29 -7.25 -25.56 21.83
N PHE A 30 -6.11 -25.66 22.51
CA PHE A 30 -4.97 -24.79 22.25
C PHE A 30 -4.30 -25.12 20.92
N ALA A 31 -4.17 -26.40 20.58
CA ALA A 31 -3.61 -26.84 19.29
C ALA A 31 -4.44 -26.29 18.11
N LEU A 32 -5.77 -26.42 18.15
CA LEU A 32 -6.67 -25.89 17.14
C LEU A 32 -6.62 -24.36 17.08
N GLY A 33 -6.57 -23.67 18.22
CA GLY A 33 -6.45 -22.22 18.28
C GLY A 33 -5.17 -21.71 17.59
N ILE A 34 -4.03 -22.31 17.89
CA ILE A 34 -2.74 -21.93 17.30
C ILE A 34 -2.71 -22.22 15.79
N ILE A 35 -3.19 -23.39 15.36
CA ILE A 35 -3.25 -23.75 13.94
C ILE A 35 -4.15 -22.77 13.20
N THR A 36 -5.33 -22.46 13.75
CA THR A 36 -6.28 -21.52 13.13
C THR A 36 -5.68 -20.13 12.97
N LEU A 37 -5.06 -19.60 14.02
CA LEU A 37 -4.40 -18.30 13.98
C LEU A 37 -3.21 -18.29 13.00
N SER A 38 -2.47 -19.39 12.91
CA SER A 38 -1.35 -19.53 11.97
C SER A 38 -1.82 -19.46 10.53
N PHE A 39 -2.85 -20.22 10.16
CA PHE A 39 -3.39 -20.20 8.79
C PHE A 39 -4.12 -18.89 8.46
N ALA A 40 -4.80 -18.29 9.44
CA ALA A 40 -5.37 -16.96 9.28
C ALA A 40 -4.27 -15.91 9.02
N GLY A 41 -3.17 -15.96 9.78
CA GLY A 41 -2.01 -15.09 9.59
C GLY A 41 -1.32 -15.30 8.23
N LEU A 42 -1.11 -16.56 7.84
CA LEU A 42 -0.53 -16.92 6.54
C LEU A 42 -1.43 -16.47 5.38
N GLY A 43 -2.75 -16.70 5.47
CA GLY A 43 -3.71 -16.25 4.48
C GLY A 43 -3.77 -14.72 4.37
N TRP A 44 -3.62 -14.02 5.51
CA TRP A 44 -3.54 -12.56 5.54
C TRP A 44 -2.29 -12.04 4.82
N LEU A 45 -1.12 -12.65 5.05
CA LEU A 45 0.14 -12.30 4.38
C LEU A 45 0.14 -12.66 2.90
N ALA A 46 -0.38 -13.84 2.54
CA ALA A 46 -0.40 -14.32 1.17
C ALA A 46 -1.45 -13.62 0.30
N GLY A 47 -2.52 -13.10 0.90
CA GLY A 47 -3.66 -12.50 0.21
C GLY A 47 -3.29 -11.41 -0.81
N PRO A 48 -2.55 -10.34 -0.43
CA PRO A 48 -2.15 -9.29 -1.36
C PRO A 48 -1.28 -9.78 -2.53
N SER A 49 -0.33 -10.68 -2.26
CA SER A 49 0.56 -11.25 -3.27
C SER A 49 -0.22 -12.11 -4.27
N LEU A 50 -1.10 -12.98 -3.78
CA LEU A 50 -1.97 -13.83 -4.60
C LEU A 50 -2.98 -13.00 -5.40
N GLY A 51 -3.61 -12.02 -4.77
CA GLY A 51 -4.54 -11.10 -5.44
C GLY A 51 -3.87 -10.31 -6.56
N SER A 52 -2.65 -9.80 -6.32
CA SER A 52 -1.86 -9.11 -7.34
C SER A 52 -1.48 -10.05 -8.50
N ALA A 53 -1.08 -11.29 -8.20
CA ALA A 53 -0.77 -12.29 -9.21
C ALA A 53 -1.99 -12.60 -10.08
N ILE A 54 -3.15 -12.83 -9.48
CA ILE A 54 -4.42 -13.04 -10.19
C ILE A 54 -4.76 -11.83 -11.06
N PHE A 55 -4.70 -10.62 -10.50
CA PHE A 55 -4.99 -9.38 -11.23
C PHE A 55 -4.12 -9.23 -12.49
N TYR A 56 -2.80 -9.42 -12.37
CA TYR A 56 -1.90 -9.30 -13.52
C TYR A 56 -2.01 -10.45 -14.51
N THR A 57 -2.42 -11.63 -14.05
CA THR A 57 -2.69 -12.77 -14.93
C THR A 57 -3.95 -12.56 -15.76
N LEU A 58 -4.98 -11.95 -15.18
CA LEU A 58 -6.23 -11.58 -15.87
C LEU A 58 -6.05 -10.35 -16.76
N LYS A 59 -5.32 -9.34 -16.29
CA LYS A 59 -5.01 -8.10 -17.01
C LYS A 59 -3.60 -8.18 -17.61
N ARG A 60 -3.39 -9.13 -18.51
CA ARG A 60 -2.10 -9.29 -19.18
C ARG A 60 -1.71 -8.00 -19.90
N GLY A 61 -0.42 -7.68 -19.86
CA GLY A 61 0.14 -6.50 -20.53
C GLY A 61 0.01 -5.18 -19.79
N VAL A 62 -0.73 -5.08 -18.66
CA VAL A 62 -0.86 -3.80 -17.93
C VAL A 62 0.30 -3.51 -16.98
N LYS A 63 0.97 -4.55 -16.46
CA LYS A 63 2.02 -4.43 -15.44
C LYS A 63 3.16 -3.50 -15.86
N ARG A 64 3.69 -3.69 -17.07
CA ARG A 64 4.83 -2.93 -17.58
C ARG A 64 4.47 -1.46 -17.88
N PRO A 65 3.39 -1.15 -18.62
CA PRO A 65 2.95 0.22 -18.81
C PRO A 65 2.62 0.96 -17.51
N MET A 66 2.04 0.28 -16.51
CA MET A 66 1.78 0.91 -15.20
C MET A 66 3.07 1.32 -14.51
N ALA A 67 4.06 0.43 -14.42
CA ALA A 67 5.34 0.73 -13.80
C ALA A 67 6.08 1.90 -14.50
N VAL A 68 6.01 1.97 -15.83
CA VAL A 68 6.59 3.09 -16.59
C VAL A 68 5.90 4.40 -16.24
N LYS A 69 4.56 4.44 -16.29
CA LYS A 69 3.78 5.64 -15.96
C LYS A 69 4.00 6.10 -14.51
N GLU A 70 4.12 5.16 -13.58
CA GLU A 70 4.43 5.43 -12.19
C GLU A 70 5.82 6.07 -12.02
N SER A 71 6.84 5.50 -12.67
CA SER A 71 8.19 6.08 -12.65
C SER A 71 8.27 7.49 -13.26
N GLU A 72 7.54 7.71 -14.37
CA GLU A 72 7.42 9.03 -14.98
C GLU A 72 6.71 10.02 -14.05
N PHE A 73 5.63 9.58 -13.40
CA PHE A 73 4.90 10.40 -12.43
C PHE A 73 5.81 10.82 -11.28
N PHE A 74 6.54 9.90 -10.65
CA PHE A 74 7.49 10.23 -9.59
C PHE A 74 8.60 11.16 -10.06
N SER A 75 9.10 10.99 -11.28
CA SER A 75 10.08 11.90 -11.88
C SER A 75 9.53 13.32 -12.02
N ARG A 76 8.26 13.47 -12.40
CA ARG A 76 7.58 14.77 -12.47
C ARG A 76 7.33 15.38 -11.10
N ILE A 77 7.00 14.59 -10.08
CA ILE A 77 6.86 15.06 -8.69
C ILE A 77 8.21 15.59 -8.20
N ARG A 78 9.27 14.79 -8.32
CA ARG A 78 10.63 15.19 -7.92
C ARG A 78 11.09 16.49 -8.59
N LYS A 79 10.74 16.70 -9.87
CA LYS A 79 11.08 17.92 -10.61
C LYS A 79 10.33 19.16 -10.14
N ASN A 80 9.06 19.03 -9.74
CA ASN A 80 8.18 20.16 -9.46
C ASN A 80 7.95 20.43 -7.97
N ARG A 81 8.38 19.53 -7.07
CA ARG A 81 8.28 19.72 -5.63
C ARG A 81 9.11 20.92 -5.18
N VAL A 82 8.58 21.69 -4.23
CA VAL A 82 9.33 22.76 -3.59
C VAL A 82 10.29 22.20 -2.54
N ASP A 83 11.44 22.85 -2.37
CA ASP A 83 12.37 22.60 -1.29
C ASP A 83 11.80 23.06 0.07
N PRO A 84 11.58 22.14 1.03
CA PRO A 84 10.99 22.45 2.32
C PRO A 84 11.99 23.08 3.31
N SER A 85 13.29 23.15 2.98
CA SER A 85 14.34 23.63 3.90
C SER A 85 14.14 25.09 4.36
N ASN A 86 13.48 25.92 3.54
CA ASN A 86 13.26 27.35 3.84
C ASN A 86 11.86 27.65 4.42
N SER A 87 11.12 26.63 4.85
CA SER A 87 9.71 26.80 5.29
C SER A 87 9.58 27.55 6.61
N SER A 88 10.61 27.49 7.46
CA SER A 88 10.68 28.19 8.75
C SER A 88 10.63 29.72 8.60
N LEU A 89 11.05 30.27 7.45
CA LEU A 89 11.10 31.71 7.20
C LEU A 89 9.75 32.32 6.80
N SER A 90 8.77 31.52 6.34
CA SER A 90 7.53 32.05 5.74
C SER A 90 6.25 31.82 6.56
N GLY A 91 6.30 31.07 7.67
CA GLY A 91 5.14 30.76 8.51
C GLY A 91 4.01 29.98 7.81
N ASN A 92 4.16 29.61 6.54
CA ASN A 92 3.17 28.88 5.77
C ASN A 92 3.40 27.37 5.92
N ALA A 93 2.32 26.59 6.09
CA ALA A 93 2.38 25.14 6.03
C ALA A 93 2.95 24.68 4.68
N VAL A 94 3.88 23.74 4.73
CA VAL A 94 4.51 23.16 3.53
C VAL A 94 3.46 22.38 2.75
N PRO A 95 3.29 22.61 1.43
CA PRO A 95 2.39 21.81 0.62
C PRO A 95 2.87 20.35 0.56
N ASP A 96 1.96 19.43 0.21
CA ASP A 96 2.25 18.00 0.10
C ASP A 96 3.53 17.75 -0.71
N PHE A 97 4.60 17.33 -0.02
CA PHE A 97 5.94 17.23 -0.61
C PHE A 97 6.10 15.98 -1.48
N TYR A 98 5.40 14.90 -1.14
CA TYR A 98 5.48 13.61 -1.83
C TYR A 98 4.36 13.39 -2.85
N GLY A 99 3.30 14.21 -2.80
CA GLY A 99 2.16 14.07 -3.69
C GLY A 99 1.23 12.92 -3.30
N GLU A 100 1.19 12.56 -2.02
CA GLU A 100 0.39 11.47 -1.46
C GLU A 100 -1.11 11.64 -1.72
N LYS A 101 -1.58 12.89 -1.79
CA LYS A 101 -3.01 13.22 -1.98
C LYS A 101 -3.44 13.23 -3.45
N ILE A 102 -2.54 12.94 -4.38
CA ILE A 102 -2.83 13.00 -5.82
C ILE A 102 -3.49 11.69 -6.27
N SER A 103 -4.82 11.70 -6.34
CA SER A 103 -5.62 10.58 -6.85
C SER A 103 -6.11 10.76 -8.29
N SER A 104 -5.93 11.96 -8.88
CA SER A 104 -6.46 12.30 -10.20
C SER A 104 -5.60 13.33 -10.93
N VAL A 105 -5.82 13.49 -12.24
CA VAL A 105 -5.18 14.52 -13.05
C VAL A 105 -5.57 15.93 -12.59
N ALA A 106 -6.81 16.13 -12.15
CA ALA A 106 -7.25 17.39 -11.57
C ALA A 106 -6.50 17.68 -10.27
N GLY A 107 -6.35 16.67 -9.40
CA GLY A 107 -5.54 16.75 -8.19
C GLY A 107 -4.07 17.09 -8.48
N TYR A 108 -3.49 16.49 -9.52
CA TYR A 108 -2.12 16.80 -9.96
C TYR A 108 -1.96 18.26 -10.41
N ARG A 109 -2.92 18.79 -11.18
CA ARG A 109 -2.90 20.20 -11.60
C ARG A 109 -3.03 21.16 -10.43
N GLN A 110 -3.88 20.82 -9.46
CA GLN A 110 -4.03 21.62 -8.24
C GLN A 110 -2.72 21.60 -7.43
N TRP A 111 -2.15 20.42 -7.23
CA TRP A 111 -0.86 20.26 -6.58
C TRP A 111 0.24 21.12 -7.22
N LEU A 112 0.33 21.15 -8.56
CA LEU A 112 1.29 22.02 -9.26
C LEU A 112 1.07 23.52 -8.98
N LYS A 113 -0.19 23.96 -8.85
CA LYS A 113 -0.51 25.34 -8.49
C LYS A 113 -0.07 25.64 -7.05
N ASP A 114 -0.30 24.71 -6.13
CA ASP A 114 0.06 24.87 -4.72
C ASP A 114 1.59 24.99 -4.55
N GLN A 115 2.36 24.14 -5.26
CA GLN A 115 3.83 24.25 -5.31
C GLN A 115 4.28 25.61 -5.86
N ARG A 116 3.68 26.09 -6.95
CA ARG A 116 4.00 27.41 -7.54
C ARG A 116 3.62 28.58 -6.61
N ALA A 117 2.47 28.50 -5.96
CA ALA A 117 2.00 29.51 -5.02
C ALA A 117 2.95 29.62 -3.82
N PHE A 118 3.41 28.48 -3.30
CA PHE A 118 4.41 28.45 -2.23
C PHE A 118 5.76 29.05 -2.68
N ASN A 119 6.26 28.69 -3.86
CA ASN A 119 7.47 29.30 -4.43
C ASN A 119 7.35 30.82 -4.62
N LYS A 120 6.18 31.31 -5.08
CA LYS A 120 5.93 32.75 -5.27
C LYS A 120 5.93 33.51 -3.94
N LYS A 121 5.31 32.94 -2.89
CA LYS A 121 5.33 33.50 -1.54
C LYS A 121 6.75 33.59 -1.00
N ARG A 122 7.59 32.58 -1.26
CA ARG A 122 9.01 32.61 -0.86
C ARG A 122 9.78 33.78 -1.48
N THR A 123 9.50 34.13 -2.74
CA THR A 123 10.22 35.21 -3.43
C THR A 123 9.69 36.62 -3.15
N SER A 124 8.47 36.77 -2.62
CA SER A 124 7.86 38.09 -2.39
C SER A 124 8.22 38.74 -1.06
N PHE A 125 8.85 38.01 -0.14
CA PHE A 125 9.28 38.50 1.18
C PHE A 125 10.81 38.68 1.28
N VAL A 126 11.51 38.70 0.15
CA VAL A 126 12.90 39.16 0.00
C VAL A 126 12.85 40.56 -0.61
#